data_AF-R5EZ39-F1
#
_entry.id   AF-R5EZ39-F1
#
_cell.length_a   1.000
_cell.length_b   1.000
_cell.length_c   1.000
_cell.angle_alpha   90.00
_cell.angle_beta   90.00
_cell.angle_gamma   90.00
#
_symmetry.space_group_name_H-M   'P 1'
#
loop_
_entity.id
_entity.type
_entity.pdbx_description
1 polymer ?
#
loop_
_entity_poly.entity_id
_entity_poly.type
_entity_poly.pdbx_seq_one_letter_code
_entity_poly.pdbx_strand_id
1 'polypeptide(L)'
;MELSYLTEGEQNSLLDSINSEQSTPSLAQALKMKEFSQNGRLNADVILSIMCEQKPNQKEKISFQSERLKPFIPKNFTAKQAEDYVIKALEYYHRYQLRQKERDR
;
A
#
# COMPACT_ATOMS: atom_id res chain seq x y z
N MET A 1 -14.44 2.99 12.77
CA MET A 1 -14.34 1.52 12.79
C MET A 1 -15.29 1.01 13.85
N GLU A 2 -16.11 0.00 13.55
CA GLU A 2 -16.83 -0.74 14.58
C GLU A 2 -15.97 -1.93 15.03
N LEU A 3 -15.76 -2.03 16.34
CA LEU A 3 -15.07 -3.14 17.02
C LEU A 3 -15.93 -3.72 18.15
N SER A 4 -17.20 -3.30 18.23
CA SER A 4 -18.16 -3.71 19.27
C SER A 4 -18.52 -5.19 19.25
N TYR A 5 -18.14 -5.91 18.20
CA TYR A 5 -18.32 -7.37 18.09
C TYR A 5 -17.19 -8.16 18.76
N LEU A 6 -16.09 -7.52 19.15
CA LEU A 6 -15.00 -8.15 19.90
C LEU A 6 -15.37 -8.23 21.38
N THR A 7 -14.99 -9.33 22.01
CA THR A 7 -15.01 -9.49 23.49
C THR A 7 -14.01 -8.54 24.14
N GLU A 8 -14.19 -8.25 25.44
CA GLU A 8 -13.26 -7.38 26.19
C GLU A 8 -11.80 -7.87 26.11
N GLY A 9 -11.57 -9.19 26.16
CA GLY A 9 -10.22 -9.76 26.04
C GLY A 9 -9.57 -9.52 24.68
N GLU A 10 -10.34 -9.65 23.60
CA GLU A 10 -9.87 -9.34 22.24
C GLU A 10 -9.64 -7.84 22.05
N GLN A 11 -10.50 -6.99 22.64
CA GLN A 11 -10.33 -5.53 22.60
C GLN A 11 -9.05 -5.08 23.33
N ASN A 12 -8.75 -5.67 24.49
CA ASN A 12 -7.50 -5.39 25.20
C ASN A 12 -6.28 -5.83 24.38
N SER A 13 -6.31 -7.03 23.81
CA SER A 13 -5.23 -7.54 22.95
C SER A 13 -5.00 -6.68 21.71
N LEU A 14 -6.08 -6.14 21.13
CA LEU A 14 -6.03 -5.20 20.02
C LEU A 14 -5.45 -3.86 20.45
N LEU A 15 -5.82 -3.35 21.62
CA LEU A 15 -5.30 -2.10 22.16
C LEU A 15 -3.79 -2.19 22.41
N ASP A 16 -3.32 -3.32 22.95
CA ASP A 16 -1.90 -3.60 23.10
C ASP A 16 -1.17 -3.61 21.75
N SER A 17 -1.76 -4.24 20.73
CA SER A 17 -1.20 -4.27 19.37
C SER A 17 -1.18 -2.89 18.69
N ILE A 18 -2.19 -2.05 18.96
CA ILE A 18 -2.24 -0.66 18.48
C ILE A 18 -1.10 0.15 19.11
N ASN A 19 -0.87 -0.03 20.42
CA ASN A 19 0.19 0.65 21.15
C ASN A 19 1.59 0.16 20.74
N SER A 20 1.77 -1.14 20.49
CA SER A 20 3.06 -1.70 20.08
C SER A 20 3.43 -1.28 18.66
N GLU A 21 2.49 -1.39 17.71
CA GLU A 21 2.72 -1.08 16.30
C GLU A 21 2.54 0.41 15.96
N GLN A 22 2.14 1.23 16.95
CA GLN A 22 1.81 2.65 16.78
C GLN A 22 0.89 2.89 15.57
N SER A 23 -0.09 2.00 15.38
CA SER A 23 -0.97 2.02 14.22
C SER A 23 -2.39 1.63 14.57
N THR A 24 -3.37 2.24 13.90
CA THR A 24 -4.78 1.83 14.01
C THR A 24 -5.12 0.80 12.91
N PRO A 25 -5.99 -0.18 13.23
CA PRO A 25 -6.45 -1.14 12.23
C PRO A 25 -7.12 -0.42 11.06
N SER A 26 -7.02 -1.00 9.88
CA SER A 26 -7.81 -0.62 8.71
C SER A 26 -9.17 -1.32 8.73
N LEU A 27 -10.10 -0.87 7.88
CA LEU A 27 -11.39 -1.54 7.72
C LEU A 27 -11.24 -3.03 7.34
N ALA A 28 -10.30 -3.35 6.45
CA ALA A 28 -10.04 -4.73 6.03
C ALA A 28 -9.51 -5.60 7.19
N GLN A 29 -8.61 -5.04 8.01
CA GLN A 29 -8.09 -5.71 9.21
C GLN A 29 -9.19 -5.93 10.24
N ALA A 30 -10.06 -4.94 10.48
CA ALA A 30 -11.22 -5.07 11.37
C ALA A 30 -12.19 -6.17 10.88
N LEU A 31 -12.51 -6.20 9.58
CA LEU A 31 -13.35 -7.26 9.00
C LEU A 31 -12.73 -8.65 9.19
N LYS A 32 -11.41 -8.77 9.03
CA LYS A 32 -10.68 -10.02 9.27
C LYS A 32 -10.73 -10.42 10.75
N MET A 33 -10.48 -9.50 11.67
CA MET A 33 -10.61 -9.74 13.11
C MET A 33 -12.02 -10.22 13.48
N LYS A 34 -13.06 -9.63 12.88
CA LYS A 34 -14.45 -10.07 13.06
C LYS A 34 -14.67 -11.53 12.68
N GLU A 35 -14.17 -11.94 11.53
CA GLU A 35 -14.29 -13.32 11.05
C GLU A 35 -13.57 -14.31 11.96
N PHE A 36 -12.36 -13.98 12.42
CA PHE A 36 -11.62 -14.84 13.36
C PHE A 36 -12.31 -14.91 14.72
N SER A 37 -12.88 -13.80 15.20
CA SER A 37 -13.59 -13.74 16.49
C SER A 37 -14.86 -14.60 16.45
N GLN A 38 -15.66 -14.47 15.37
CA GLN A 38 -16.87 -15.29 15.18
C GLN A 38 -16.58 -16.79 15.09
N ASN A 39 -15.40 -17.17 14.61
CA ASN A 39 -14.96 -18.56 14.54
C ASN A 39 -14.25 -19.04 15.81
N GLY A 40 -14.14 -18.21 16.87
CA GLY A 40 -13.43 -18.55 18.11
C GLY A 40 -11.92 -18.74 17.94
N ARG A 41 -11.34 -18.13 16.90
CA ARG A 41 -9.94 -18.28 16.50
C ARG A 41 -9.13 -16.99 16.64
N LEU A 42 -9.73 -15.92 17.16
CA LEU A 42 -9.02 -14.67 17.40
C LEU A 42 -8.30 -14.72 18.75
N ASN A 43 -6.98 -14.59 18.71
CA ASN A 43 -6.13 -14.46 19.88
C ASN A 43 -5.09 -13.35 19.65
N ALA A 44 -4.29 -13.02 20.65
CA ALA A 44 -3.30 -11.94 20.58
C ALA A 44 -2.33 -12.09 19.40
N ASP A 45 -1.82 -13.29 19.13
CA ASP A 45 -0.89 -13.55 18.02
C ASP A 45 -1.56 -13.33 16.66
N VAL A 46 -2.82 -13.76 16.52
CA VAL A 46 -3.61 -13.55 15.30
C VAL A 46 -3.91 -12.06 15.11
N ILE A 47 -4.25 -11.33 16.18
CA ILE A 47 -4.48 -9.89 16.13
C ILE A 47 -3.22 -9.16 15.66
N LEU A 48 -2.07 -9.47 16.27
CA LEU A 48 -0.78 -8.90 15.87
C LEU A 48 -0.45 -9.22 14.42
N SER A 49 -0.62 -10.49 14.01
CA SER A 49 -0.41 -10.90 12.61
C SER A 49 -1.29 -10.11 11.65
N ILE A 50 -2.57 -9.89 11.96
CA ILE A 50 -3.48 -9.08 11.14
C ILE A 50 -3.03 -7.62 11.11
N MET A 51 -2.57 -7.07 12.24
CA MET A 51 -2.07 -5.68 12.34
C MET A 51 -0.79 -5.46 11.51
N CYS A 52 0.10 -6.45 11.46
CA CYS A 52 1.34 -6.41 10.69
C CYS A 52 1.14 -6.70 9.18
N GLU A 53 -0.03 -7.17 8.74
CA GLU A 53 -0.30 -7.36 7.32
C GLU A 53 -0.13 -6.05 6.55
N GLN A 54 0.74 -6.07 5.53
CA GLN A 54 0.94 -4.92 4.66
C GLN A 54 -0.39 -4.50 4.03
N LYS A 55 -0.84 -3.30 4.37
CA LYS A 55 -2.11 -2.77 3.87
C LYS A 55 -2.01 -2.67 2.34
N PRO A 56 -2.96 -3.19 1.55
CA PRO A 56 -2.87 -3.15 0.08
C PRO A 56 -2.81 -1.72 -0.50
N ASN A 57 -3.26 -0.74 0.26
CA ASN A 57 -3.16 0.70 -0.01
C ASN A 57 -1.84 1.36 0.43
N GLN A 58 -0.90 0.60 1.00
CA GLN A 58 0.45 1.04 1.39
C GLN A 58 1.53 0.68 0.36
N LYS A 59 1.15 0.28 -0.87
CA LYS A 59 2.09 0.31 -2.00
C LYS A 59 2.50 1.77 -2.22
N GLU A 60 3.79 2.07 -2.14
CA GLU A 60 4.30 3.40 -2.45
C GLU A 60 3.78 3.83 -3.83
N LYS A 61 2.86 4.80 -3.84
CA LYS A 61 2.38 5.41 -5.07
C LYS A 61 3.27 6.60 -5.36
N ILE A 62 4.12 6.47 -6.37
CA ILE A 62 4.82 7.63 -6.91
C ILE A 62 3.78 8.48 -7.62
N SER A 63 3.53 9.67 -7.09
CA SER A 63 2.60 10.65 -7.67
C SER A 63 3.37 11.75 -8.38
N PHE A 64 2.88 12.15 -9.55
CA PHE A 64 3.42 13.25 -10.31
C PHE A 64 2.40 14.39 -10.36
N GLN A 65 2.86 15.62 -10.25
CA GLN A 65 2.03 16.79 -10.52
C GLN A 65 1.73 16.86 -12.01
N SER A 66 0.45 16.84 -12.37
CA SER A 66 -0.02 16.88 -13.76
C SER A 66 0.57 18.06 -14.54
N GLU A 67 0.70 19.22 -13.89
CA GLU A 67 1.23 20.45 -14.47
C GLU A 67 2.67 20.31 -14.94
N ARG A 68 3.46 19.48 -14.26
CA ARG A 68 4.85 19.20 -14.62
C ARG A 68 4.97 18.20 -15.76
N LEU A 69 3.99 17.32 -15.92
CA LEU A 69 3.95 16.32 -17.00
C LEU A 69 3.36 16.88 -18.29
N LYS A 70 2.37 17.78 -18.20
CA LYS A 70 1.64 18.38 -19.34
C LYS A 70 2.54 18.88 -20.48
N PRO A 71 3.71 19.52 -20.26
CA PRO A 71 4.58 19.98 -21.35
C PRO A 71 5.20 18.84 -22.18
N PHE A 72 5.39 17.66 -21.59
CA PHE A 72 6.06 16.52 -22.22
C PHE A 72 5.09 15.50 -22.81
N ILE A 73 3.83 15.53 -22.40
CA ILE A 73 2.80 14.59 -22.85
C ILE A 73 2.00 15.22 -24.00
N PRO A 74 1.76 14.49 -25.11
CA PRO A 74 0.93 14.99 -26.19
C PRO A 74 -0.48 15.37 -25.72
N LYS A 75 -0.99 16.52 -26.19
CA LYS A 75 -2.25 17.14 -25.70
C LYS A 75 -3.51 16.27 -25.85
N ASN A 76 -3.47 15.24 -26.70
CA ASN A 76 -4.63 14.39 -27.01
C ASN A 76 -4.62 13.06 -26.25
N PHE A 77 -3.75 12.90 -25.25
CA PHE A 77 -3.62 11.64 -24.51
C PHE A 77 -4.62 11.57 -23.37
N THR A 78 -5.30 10.42 -23.27
CA THR A 78 -6.02 10.02 -22.05
C THR A 78 -5.03 9.77 -20.91
N ALA A 79 -5.51 9.74 -19.66
CA ALA A 79 -4.67 9.46 -18.50
C ALA A 79 -3.86 8.15 -18.64
N LYS A 80 -4.48 7.11 -19.22
CA LYS A 80 -3.81 5.82 -19.48
C LYS A 80 -2.71 5.96 -20.55
N GLN A 81 -3.00 6.67 -21.65
CA GLN A 81 -2.00 6.90 -22.70
C GLN A 81 -0.82 7.76 -22.20
N ALA A 82 -1.11 8.72 -21.32
CA ALA A 82 -0.11 9.52 -20.63
C ALA A 82 0.80 8.65 -19.74
N GLU A 83 0.22 7.72 -18.98
CA GLU A 83 0.97 6.74 -18.18
C GLU A 83 1.87 5.85 -19.06
N ASP A 84 1.31 5.25 -20.11
CA ASP A 84 2.06 4.43 -21.07
C ASP A 84 3.22 5.22 -21.73
N TYR A 85 3.01 6.50 -21.98
CA TYR A 85 4.03 7.39 -22.54
C TYR A 85 5.20 7.62 -21.57
N VAL A 86 4.88 7.89 -20.30
CA VAL A 86 5.89 8.08 -19.25
C VAL A 86 6.71 6.80 -19.05
N ILE A 87 6.06 5.64 -19.04
CA ILE A 87 6.74 4.34 -18.92
C ILE A 87 7.76 4.16 -20.06
N LYS A 88 7.36 4.40 -21.32
CA LYS A 88 8.27 4.30 -22.47
C LYS A 88 9.46 5.25 -22.38
N ALA A 89 9.24 6.48 -21.90
CA ALA A 89 10.32 7.45 -21.71
C ALA A 89 11.34 6.97 -20.67
N LEU A 90 10.86 6.40 -19.55
CA LEU A 90 11.71 5.82 -18.51
C LEU A 90 12.49 4.60 -19.02
N GLU A 91 11.85 3.71 -19.78
CA GLU A 91 12.53 2.56 -20.40
C GLU A 91 13.64 3.00 -21.36
N TYR A 92 13.38 4.01 -22.19
CA TYR A 92 14.37 4.56 -23.10
C TYR A 92 15.57 5.13 -22.34
N TYR A 93 15.32 5.91 -21.29
CA TYR A 93 16.37 6.49 -20.46
C TYR A 93 17.19 5.42 -19.72
N HIS A 94 16.53 4.40 -19.19
CA HIS A 94 17.20 3.28 -18.54
C HIS A 94 18.16 2.55 -19.50
N ARG A 95 17.69 2.23 -20.72
CA ARG A 95 18.52 1.62 -21.76
C ARG A 95 19.69 2.52 -22.17
N TYR A 96 19.47 3.83 -22.24
CA TYR A 96 20.54 4.81 -22.49
C TYR A 96 21.61 4.76 -21.39
N GLN A 97 21.21 4.76 -20.11
CA GLN A 97 22.15 4.68 -18.98
C GLN A 97 22.96 3.38 -18.98
N LEU A 98 22.34 2.24 -19.31
CA LEU A 98 23.05 0.95 -19.40
C LEU A 98 24.16 1.00 -20.45
N ARG A 99 23.86 1.51 -21.65
CA ARG A 99 24.86 1.65 -22.72
C ARG A 99 26.02 2.58 -22.34
N GLN A 100 25.77 3.64 -21.58
CA GLN A 100 26.85 4.53 -21.11
C GLN A 100 27.76 3.81 -20.12
N LYS A 101 27.19 3.08 -19.15
CA LYS A 101 27.97 2.29 -18.18
C LYS A 101 28.84 1.21 -18.82
N GLU A 102 28.40 0.64 -19.94
CA GLU A 102 29.20 -0.34 -20.71
C GLU A 102 30.34 0.31 -21.49
N ARG A 103 30.23 1.59 -21.85
CA ARG A 103 31.29 2.33 -22.59
C ARG A 103 32.35 2.92 -21.66
N ASP A 104 31.98 3.21 -20.41
CA ASP A 104 32.88 3.72 -19.38
C ASP A 104 33.61 2.60 -18.59
N ARG A 105 33.43 1.34 -18.99
CA ARG A 105 34.08 0.15 -18.43
C ARG A 105 35.18 -0.36 -19.35
#